data_AF-A0A2L2Z150-F1
#
_entry.id   AF-A0A2L2Z150-F1
#
_cell.length_a   1.000
_cell.length_b   1.000
_cell.length_c   1.000
_cell.angle_alpha   90.00
_cell.angle_beta   90.00
_cell.angle_gamma   90.00
#
_symmetry.space_group_name_H-M   'P 1'
#
loop_
_entity.id
_entity.type
_entity.pdbx_description
1 polymer ?
#
loop_
_entity_poly.entity_id
_entity_poly.type
_entity_poly.pdbx_seq_one_letter_code
_entity_poly.pdbx_strand_id
1 'polypeptide(L)'
;GGLLFTSDFDSGNLDKVEYIENIEGNKPKSHELNSDSCLPPVSNYRYIRRTKNRPETPCTSPVHSKKYQVKKRPLYSKLKSTVSKESLSGFNTSVKEFKVWTKPDCSGSPYQTTFRTWFYFGVAGGAPGIVVKLNVMNLNRQGKLYFHGMKPVYKVVPSKEGWKRIPGKVDFKCSSDGNFTISF
;
A
#
# COMPACT_ATOMS: atom_id res chain seq x y z
N GLY A 1 3.70 14.09 -25.18
CA GLY A 1 4.97 14.06 -24.44
C GLY A 1 5.01 12.87 -23.50
N GLY A 2 6.21 12.35 -23.21
CA GLY A 2 6.41 11.28 -22.23
C GLY A 2 6.15 11.76 -20.79
N LEU A 3 6.12 10.81 -19.85
CA LEU A 3 6.17 11.08 -18.41
C LEU A 3 7.62 11.02 -17.96
N LEU A 4 8.06 12.02 -17.21
CA LEU A 4 9.39 12.10 -16.62
C LEU A 4 9.29 11.87 -15.12
N PHE A 5 10.05 10.90 -14.61
CA PHE A 5 10.16 10.62 -13.19
C PHE A 5 11.48 11.18 -12.67
N THR A 6 11.44 11.89 -11.54
CA THR A 6 12.64 12.52 -10.96
C THR A 6 12.72 12.26 -9.47
N SER A 7 13.93 12.26 -8.94
CA SER A 7 14.18 12.29 -7.50
C SER A 7 15.34 13.22 -7.16
N ASP A 8 15.62 14.18 -8.05
CA ASP A 8 16.77 15.08 -7.97
C ASP A 8 16.45 16.28 -7.08
N PHE A 9 16.02 15.99 -5.86
CA PHE A 9 15.72 16.96 -4.82
C PHE A 9 16.00 16.34 -3.45
N ASP A 10 16.08 17.19 -2.42
CA ASP A 10 16.37 16.75 -1.06
C ASP A 10 15.42 15.63 -0.63
N SER A 11 16.00 14.53 -0.18
CA SER A 11 15.27 13.33 0.23
C SER A 11 14.48 12.65 -0.90
N GLY A 12 14.87 12.79 -2.18
CA GLY A 12 14.35 11.94 -3.24
C GLY A 12 14.97 10.53 -3.18
N ASN A 13 14.17 9.47 -3.30
CA ASN A 13 14.66 8.08 -3.19
C ASN A 13 14.14 7.14 -4.29
N LEU A 14 13.83 7.67 -5.47
CA LEU A 14 13.51 6.83 -6.61
C LEU A 14 14.75 6.06 -7.07
N ASP A 15 14.59 4.77 -7.33
CA ASP A 15 15.66 3.88 -7.80
C ASP A 15 15.46 3.54 -9.28
N LYS A 16 14.35 2.88 -9.60
CA LYS A 16 14.03 2.38 -10.93
C LYS A 16 12.57 2.64 -11.26
N VAL A 17 12.28 2.86 -12.54
CA VAL A 17 10.92 2.93 -13.08
C VAL A 17 10.81 2.02 -14.30
N GLU A 18 9.74 1.24 -14.38
CA GLU A 18 9.38 0.44 -15.54
C GLU A 18 7.97 0.79 -15.99
N TYR A 19 7.78 1.04 -17.28
CA TYR A 19 6.46 1.13 -17.88
C TYR A 19 5.87 -0.28 -18.07
N ILE A 20 4.59 -0.44 -17.75
CA ILE A 20 3.85 -1.66 -18.07
C ILE A 20 3.13 -1.43 -19.39
N GLU A 21 3.56 -2.15 -20.44
CA GLU A 21 2.85 -2.16 -21.70
C GLU A 21 1.51 -2.89 -21.54
N ASN A 22 0.41 -2.15 -21.75
CA ASN A 22 -0.89 -2.76 -21.90
C ASN A 22 -0.93 -3.41 -23.29
N ILE A 23 -0.65 -4.71 -23.35
CA ILE A 23 -0.89 -5.51 -24.55
C ILE A 23 -2.42 -5.65 -24.68
N GLU A 24 -3.06 -4.65 -25.29
CA GLU A 24 -4.44 -4.78 -25.75
C GLU A 24 -4.48 -5.81 -26.89
N GLY A 25 -4.80 -7.08 -26.60
CA GLY A 25 -4.91 -8.05 -27.70
C GLY A 25 -5.02 -9.54 -27.43
N ASN A 26 -5.15 -10.04 -26.19
CA ASN A 26 -5.47 -11.46 -26.00
C ASN A 26 -6.60 -11.64 -25.00
N LYS A 27 -7.83 -11.76 -25.51
CA LYS A 27 -8.96 -12.29 -24.75
C LYS A 27 -8.58 -13.73 -24.35
N PRO A 28 -8.45 -14.08 -23.06
CA PRO A 28 -8.36 -15.47 -22.69
C PRO A 28 -9.70 -16.15 -23.05
N LYS A 29 -9.64 -17.17 -23.90
CA LYS A 29 -10.74 -18.10 -24.13
C LYS A 29 -11.18 -18.63 -22.77
N SER A 30 -12.48 -18.53 -22.48
CA SER A 30 -13.13 -19.18 -21.36
C SER A 30 -12.87 -20.69 -21.44
N HIS A 31 -12.01 -21.19 -20.56
CA HIS A 31 -12.06 -22.57 -20.13
C HIS A 31 -12.40 -22.55 -18.65
N GLU A 32 -13.67 -22.80 -18.35
CA GLU A 32 -14.10 -23.33 -17.07
C GLU A 32 -13.38 -24.65 -16.84
N LEU A 33 -12.70 -24.79 -15.70
CA LEU A 33 -12.64 -26.04 -14.94
C LEU A 33 -12.39 -25.71 -13.46
N ASN A 34 -13.24 -26.29 -12.64
CA ASN A 34 -13.36 -26.16 -11.19
C ASN A 34 -12.06 -26.48 -10.43
N SER A 35 -11.83 -25.76 -9.33
CA SER A 35 -11.60 -26.40 -8.03
C SER A 35 -11.75 -25.40 -6.89
N ASP A 36 -12.75 -25.67 -6.06
CA ASP A 36 -12.83 -25.25 -4.68
C ASP A 36 -11.54 -25.55 -3.91
N SER A 37 -11.37 -24.82 -2.81
CA SER A 37 -10.45 -25.05 -1.68
C SER A 37 -9.01 -24.51 -1.80
N CYS A 38 -8.80 -23.31 -1.23
CA CYS A 38 -7.60 -23.01 -0.41
C CYS A 38 -7.80 -21.70 0.38
N LEU A 39 -8.81 -21.68 1.24
CA LEU A 39 -8.68 -20.90 2.48
C LEU A 39 -7.94 -21.80 3.47
N PRO A 40 -6.81 -21.38 4.06
CA PRO A 40 -6.27 -22.13 5.18
C PRO A 40 -7.31 -22.10 6.32
N PRO A 41 -7.49 -23.21 7.06
CA PRO A 41 -8.37 -23.21 8.22
C PRO A 41 -7.90 -22.15 9.21
N VAL A 42 -8.86 -21.55 9.91
CA VAL A 42 -8.63 -20.62 11.01
C VAL A 42 -7.94 -21.39 12.14
N SER A 43 -6.61 -21.49 12.07
CA SER A 43 -5.77 -22.16 13.05
C SER A 43 -5.36 -21.15 14.11
N ASN A 44 -5.75 -21.44 15.35
CA ASN A 44 -5.53 -20.64 16.54
C ASN A 44 -4.03 -20.36 16.75
N TYR A 45 -3.60 -19.12 16.54
CA TYR A 45 -2.29 -18.67 17.04
C TYR A 45 -2.27 -18.75 18.56
N ARG A 46 -1.68 -19.83 19.07
CA ARG A 46 -1.28 -19.99 20.48
C ARG A 46 -0.17 -18.98 20.76
N TYR A 47 -0.46 -18.00 21.61
CA TYR A 47 0.55 -17.08 22.13
C TYR A 47 1.58 -17.87 22.94
N ILE A 48 2.82 -17.96 22.48
CA ILE A 48 3.93 -18.39 23.33
C ILE A 48 4.39 -17.16 24.12
N ARG A 49 3.95 -17.04 25.38
CA ARG A 49 4.58 -16.16 26.36
C ARG A 49 5.97 -16.74 26.67
N ARG A 50 7.04 -16.05 26.29
CA ARG A 50 8.36 -16.28 26.88
C ARG A 50 8.26 -15.91 28.36
N THR A 51 8.24 -16.89 29.25
CA THR A 51 8.41 -16.69 30.69
C THR A 51 9.88 -16.35 30.94
N LYS A 52 10.17 -15.07 31.15
CA LYS A 52 11.47 -14.62 31.64
C LYS A 52 11.42 -14.81 33.16
N ASN A 53 12.13 -15.81 33.67
CA ASN A 53 12.30 -16.02 35.11
C ASN A 53 12.94 -14.75 35.71
N ARG A 54 12.25 -14.11 36.65
CA ARG A 54 12.79 -13.03 37.48
C ARG A 54 12.63 -13.44 38.94
N PRO A 55 13.69 -13.35 39.77
CA PRO A 55 13.60 -13.69 41.18
C PRO A 55 12.74 -12.67 41.94
N GLU A 56 12.18 -13.16 43.03
CA GLU A 56 11.04 -12.66 43.78
C GLU A 56 11.28 -11.26 44.39
N THR A 57 10.24 -10.43 44.37
CA THR A 57 10.10 -9.26 45.25
C THR A 57 8.61 -9.09 45.57
N PRO A 58 8.19 -9.04 46.85
CA PRO A 58 6.77 -9.02 47.20
C PRO A 58 6.20 -7.60 47.35
N CYS A 59 4.91 -7.47 46.98
CA CYS A 59 3.92 -6.49 47.45
C CYS A 59 4.18 -5.01 47.09
N THR A 60 3.22 -4.12 46.82
CA THR A 60 1.76 -4.07 46.92
C THR A 60 1.29 -2.92 46.00
N SER A 61 0.09 -2.99 45.40
CA SER A 61 -0.97 -1.96 45.52
C SER A 61 -2.11 -2.21 44.52
N PRO A 62 -3.39 -1.99 44.93
CA PRO A 62 -4.56 -2.40 44.18
C PRO A 62 -5.02 -1.28 43.25
N VAL A 63 -4.82 -1.41 41.94
CA VAL A 63 -5.47 -0.53 40.96
C VAL A 63 -6.31 -1.37 40.00
N HIS A 64 -7.57 -1.52 40.42
CA HIS A 64 -8.77 -1.65 39.60
C HIS A 64 -8.55 -2.00 38.11
N SER A 65 -8.46 -3.28 37.80
CA SER A 65 -8.52 -3.77 36.42
C SER A 65 -9.96 -3.62 35.89
N LYS A 66 -10.28 -2.51 35.22
CA LYS A 66 -11.51 -2.43 34.41
C LYS A 66 -11.38 -3.43 33.27
N LYS A 67 -12.12 -4.54 33.37
CA LYS A 67 -12.38 -5.44 32.24
C LYS A 67 -13.21 -4.66 31.21
N TYR A 68 -12.55 -4.09 30.20
CA TYR A 68 -13.26 -3.62 29.01
C TYR A 68 -13.77 -4.84 28.24
N GLN A 69 -15.04 -5.18 28.47
CA GLN A 69 -15.80 -6.04 27.59
C GLN A 69 -16.04 -5.26 26.29
N VAL A 70 -15.18 -5.48 25.29
CA VAL A 70 -15.44 -4.99 23.92
C VAL A 70 -16.63 -5.77 23.38
N LYS A 71 -17.82 -5.18 23.47
CA LYS A 71 -19.00 -5.67 22.73
C LYS A 71 -18.67 -5.57 21.24
N LYS A 72 -18.39 -6.72 20.61
CA LYS A 72 -18.28 -6.84 19.15
C LYS A 72 -19.63 -6.45 18.54
N ARG A 73 -19.74 -5.22 18.03
CA ARG A 73 -20.83 -4.84 17.13
C ARG A 73 -20.36 -5.16 15.70
N PRO A 74 -21.02 -6.05 14.95
CA PRO A 74 -20.73 -6.23 13.54
C PRO A 74 -21.35 -5.06 12.78
N LEU A 75 -20.61 -3.97 12.62
CA LEU A 75 -21.03 -2.80 11.83
C LEU A 75 -20.33 -2.76 10.47
N TYR A 76 -20.21 -3.94 9.84
CA TYR A 76 -19.68 -4.07 8.49
C TYR A 76 -20.49 -5.09 7.69
N SER A 77 -21.76 -4.75 7.43
CA SER A 77 -22.58 -5.44 6.43
C SER A 77 -23.61 -4.54 5.72
N LYS A 78 -23.58 -3.23 5.92
CA LYS A 78 -24.41 -2.28 5.17
C LYS A 78 -23.61 -1.04 4.81
N LEU A 79 -22.80 -1.14 3.76
CA LEU A 79 -22.30 -0.03 2.94
C LEU A 79 -21.91 -0.63 1.57
N LYS A 80 -22.85 -1.35 0.96
CA LYS A 80 -22.96 -1.48 -0.50
C LYS A 80 -24.11 -0.55 -0.90
N SER A 81 -23.88 0.28 -1.93
CA SER A 81 -24.54 1.57 -2.20
C SER A 81 -24.05 2.65 -1.23
N THR A 82 -23.36 3.71 -1.63
CA THR A 82 -23.48 4.55 -2.82
C THR A 82 -22.13 5.21 -3.05
N VAL A 83 -21.36 4.75 -4.03
CA VAL A 83 -20.35 5.60 -4.68
C VAL A 83 -20.80 5.60 -6.13
N SER A 84 -21.34 6.74 -6.52
CA SER A 84 -21.86 6.98 -7.86
C SER A 84 -20.77 6.66 -8.87
N LYS A 85 -21.11 5.75 -9.79
CA LYS A 85 -20.48 5.63 -11.10
C LYS A 85 -20.90 6.85 -11.95
N GLU A 86 -20.66 8.06 -11.46
CA GLU A 86 -20.91 9.28 -12.22
C GLU A 86 -19.73 9.50 -13.18
N SER A 87 -19.91 8.95 -14.38
CA SER A 87 -19.61 9.60 -15.65
C SER A 87 -18.18 10.12 -15.87
N LEU A 88 -17.23 9.20 -16.00
CA LEU A 88 -16.00 9.41 -16.80
C LEU A 88 -16.14 8.81 -18.22
N SER A 89 -17.35 8.47 -18.67
CA SER A 89 -17.63 7.85 -19.97
C SER A 89 -17.51 8.80 -21.18
N GLY A 90 -17.01 10.02 -20.99
CA GLY A 90 -16.85 11.03 -22.05
C GLY A 90 -15.40 11.32 -22.45
N PHE A 91 -14.41 10.82 -21.69
CA PHE A 91 -13.00 11.01 -22.01
C PHE A 91 -12.36 9.64 -22.20
N ASN A 92 -11.78 9.38 -23.38
CA ASN A 92 -10.84 8.28 -23.61
C ASN A 92 -9.64 8.48 -22.68
N THR A 93 -9.79 8.05 -21.43
CA THR A 93 -8.81 8.26 -20.38
C THR A 93 -7.74 7.19 -20.55
N SER A 94 -6.65 7.52 -21.25
CA SER A 94 -5.56 6.58 -21.41
C SER A 94 -4.90 6.34 -20.05
N VAL A 95 -5.00 5.10 -19.55
CA VAL A 95 -4.34 4.68 -18.31
C VAL A 95 -2.93 4.22 -18.64
N LYS A 96 -1.93 4.79 -17.96
CA LYS A 96 -0.52 4.37 -18.04
C LYS A 96 -0.10 3.80 -16.71
N GLU A 97 0.35 2.54 -16.71
CA GLU A 97 0.75 1.84 -15.50
C GLU A 97 2.27 1.73 -15.41
N PHE A 98 2.82 1.99 -14.23
CA PHE A 98 4.26 1.93 -13.99
C PHE A 98 4.55 1.11 -12.74
N LYS A 99 5.70 0.44 -12.74
CA LYS A 99 6.33 -0.07 -11.53
C LYS A 99 7.43 0.89 -11.13
N VAL A 100 7.51 1.20 -9.84
CA VAL A 100 8.54 2.08 -9.28
C VAL A 100 9.21 1.39 -8.11
N TRP A 101 10.52 1.52 -8.01
CA TRP A 101 11.32 0.98 -6.92
C TRP A 101 11.94 2.12 -6.12
N THR A 102 12.02 1.90 -4.82
CA THR A 102 12.61 2.86 -3.88
C THR A 102 14.01 2.42 -3.50
N LYS A 103 14.91 3.37 -3.29
CA LYS A 103 16.23 3.14 -2.70
C LYS A 103 16.08 2.79 -1.21
N PRO A 104 16.97 1.97 -0.64
CA PRO A 104 16.97 1.73 0.80
C PRO A 104 17.33 3.01 1.57
N ASP A 105 16.99 3.04 2.87
CA ASP A 105 17.40 4.16 3.73
C ASP A 105 18.92 4.32 3.74
N CYS A 106 19.37 5.58 3.66
CA CYS A 106 20.79 5.97 3.62
C CYS A 106 21.58 5.29 2.47
N SER A 107 20.93 5.02 1.33
CA SER A 107 21.55 4.38 0.16
C SER A 107 22.85 5.07 -0.26
N GLY A 108 23.90 4.28 -0.52
CA GLY A 108 25.21 4.79 -0.93
C GLY A 108 26.10 5.28 0.21
N SER A 109 25.66 5.18 1.46
CA SER A 109 26.45 5.54 2.64
C SER A 109 26.82 4.32 3.50
N PRO A 110 27.78 4.45 4.44
CA PRO A 110 28.08 3.39 5.42
C PRO A 110 26.91 3.04 6.35
N TYR A 111 25.90 3.91 6.43
CA TYR A 111 24.72 3.72 7.28
C TYR A 111 23.53 3.14 6.50
N GLN A 112 23.74 2.65 5.28
CA GLN A 112 22.69 2.06 4.47
C GLN A 112 22.00 0.90 5.21
N THR A 113 20.67 0.93 5.25
CA THR A 113 19.87 -0.15 5.85
C THR A 113 19.16 -0.97 4.77
N THR A 114 18.40 -2.00 5.16
CA THR A 114 17.54 -2.74 4.23
C THR A 114 16.11 -2.18 4.18
N PHE A 115 15.79 -1.17 4.99
CA PHE A 115 14.44 -0.67 5.11
C PHE A 115 14.03 0.16 3.89
N ARG A 116 12.82 -0.13 3.39
CA ARG A 116 12.16 0.55 2.27
C ARG A 116 10.72 0.86 2.67
N THR A 117 10.54 1.89 3.51
CA THR A 117 9.22 2.22 4.10
C THR A 117 8.65 3.52 3.57
N TRP A 118 9.50 4.49 3.24
CA TRP A 118 9.08 5.78 2.73
C TRP A 118 9.46 5.91 1.25
N PHE A 119 8.73 6.74 0.52
CA PHE A 119 9.04 7.09 -0.85
C PHE A 119 8.74 8.55 -1.12
N TYR A 120 9.58 9.18 -1.92
CA TYR A 120 9.39 10.55 -2.40
C TYR A 120 10.06 10.72 -3.77
N PHE A 121 9.25 11.08 -4.76
CA PHE A 121 9.68 11.29 -6.14
C PHE A 121 8.73 12.28 -6.83
N GLY A 122 9.22 12.92 -7.89
CA GLY A 122 8.47 13.79 -8.77
C GLY A 122 8.05 13.08 -10.04
N VAL A 123 6.91 13.48 -10.59
CA VAL A 123 6.44 13.07 -11.92
C VAL A 123 6.01 14.33 -12.67
N ALA A 124 6.51 14.50 -13.90
CA ALA A 124 6.22 15.65 -14.74
C ALA A 124 5.93 15.22 -16.18
N GLY A 125 5.32 16.12 -16.96
CA GLY A 125 4.92 15.85 -18.34
C GLY A 125 3.62 15.04 -18.45
N GLY A 126 3.49 14.29 -19.54
CA GLY A 126 2.22 13.63 -19.90
C GLY A 126 1.23 14.53 -20.65
N ALA A 127 0.26 13.91 -21.32
CA ALA A 127 -0.84 14.64 -21.95
C ALA A 127 -1.93 14.94 -20.92
N PRO A 128 -2.71 16.02 -21.08
CA PRO A 128 -3.89 16.24 -20.26
C PRO A 128 -4.86 15.07 -20.34
N GLY A 129 -5.48 14.70 -19.22
CA GLY A 129 -6.48 13.63 -19.16
C GLY A 129 -5.94 12.21 -19.11
N ILE A 130 -4.62 12.00 -19.03
CA ILE A 130 -4.07 10.67 -18.75
C ILE A 130 -4.20 10.33 -17.26
N VAL A 131 -4.46 9.06 -16.96
CA VAL A 131 -4.40 8.54 -15.59
C VAL A 131 -3.14 7.73 -15.43
N VAL A 132 -2.36 8.03 -14.39
CA VAL A 132 -1.13 7.31 -14.07
C VAL A 132 -1.40 6.40 -12.89
N LYS A 133 -1.18 5.10 -13.08
CA LYS A 133 -1.26 4.09 -12.02
C LYS A 133 0.15 3.70 -11.61
N LEU A 134 0.44 3.80 -10.32
CA LEU A 134 1.77 3.57 -9.77
C LEU A 134 1.77 2.32 -8.89
N ASN A 135 2.65 1.38 -9.22
CA ASN A 135 2.92 0.21 -8.40
C ASN A 135 4.27 0.40 -7.70
N VAL A 136 4.25 0.82 -6.44
CA VAL A 136 5.46 0.95 -5.63
C VAL A 136 5.86 -0.44 -5.17
N MET A 137 6.92 -0.95 -5.77
CA MET A 137 7.50 -2.26 -5.53
C MET A 137 8.42 -2.22 -4.31
N ASN A 138 8.95 -3.38 -3.92
CA ASN A 138 10.05 -3.55 -2.95
C ASN A 138 9.88 -2.91 -1.56
N LEU A 139 8.68 -2.54 -1.14
CA LEU A 139 8.47 -1.97 0.18
C LEU A 139 8.59 -3.04 1.28
N ASN A 140 8.88 -2.59 2.49
CA ASN A 140 8.76 -3.40 3.69
C ASN A 140 7.29 -3.84 3.89
N ARG A 141 7.07 -4.99 4.53
CA ARG A 141 5.73 -5.54 4.79
C ARG A 141 4.91 -4.67 5.75
N GLN A 142 4.24 -3.65 5.20
CA GLN A 142 3.43 -2.66 5.93
C GLN A 142 1.92 -2.88 5.74
N GLY A 143 1.49 -4.12 5.50
CA GLY A 143 0.09 -4.44 5.18
C GLY A 143 -0.95 -3.91 6.18
N LYS A 144 -0.63 -3.90 7.49
CA LYS A 144 -1.53 -3.33 8.51
C LYS A 144 -1.78 -1.84 8.32
N LEU A 145 -0.75 -1.08 7.95
CA LEU A 145 -0.83 0.36 7.75
C LEU A 145 -1.85 0.71 6.65
N TYR A 146 -1.75 0.04 5.51
CA TYR A 146 -2.66 0.22 4.37
C TYR A 146 -4.03 -0.43 4.60
N PHE A 147 -4.11 -1.53 5.35
CA PHE A 147 -5.37 -2.13 5.78
C PHE A 147 -6.20 -1.16 6.63
N HIS A 148 -5.55 -0.36 7.48
CA HIS A 148 -6.20 0.69 8.28
C HIS A 148 -6.48 1.99 7.48
N GLY A 149 -6.35 1.96 6.16
CA GLY A 149 -6.78 3.05 5.28
C GLY A 149 -5.73 4.15 5.06
N MET A 150 -4.47 3.92 5.39
CA MET A 150 -3.39 4.86 5.05
C MET A 150 -3.29 5.00 3.53
N LYS A 151 -3.13 6.24 3.05
CA LYS A 151 -2.96 6.53 1.62
C LYS A 151 -1.70 7.36 1.37
N PRO A 152 -1.01 7.17 0.23
CA PRO A 152 0.03 8.08 -0.21
C PRO A 152 -0.46 9.52 -0.29
N VAL A 153 0.48 10.46 -0.20
CA VAL A 153 0.22 11.88 -0.40
C VAL A 153 0.90 12.36 -1.68
N TYR A 154 0.32 13.37 -2.30
CA TYR A 154 0.86 14.05 -3.46
C TYR A 154 0.70 15.55 -3.31
N LYS A 155 1.52 16.29 -4.06
CA LYS A 155 1.42 17.74 -4.23
C LYS A 155 1.68 18.04 -5.70
N VAL A 156 0.89 18.96 -6.25
CA VAL A 156 1.12 19.48 -7.61
C VAL A 156 1.96 20.76 -7.49
N VAL A 157 3.00 20.90 -8.30
CA VAL A 157 3.89 22.08 -8.33
C VAL A 157 3.80 22.67 -9.74
N PRO A 158 3.74 24.00 -9.92
CA PRO A 158 3.94 25.09 -8.95
C PRO A 158 2.71 25.49 -8.12
N SER A 159 1.71 24.62 -7.96
CA SER A 159 0.49 24.95 -7.20
C SER A 159 0.79 25.41 -5.77
N LYS A 160 0.01 26.40 -5.30
CA LYS A 160 0.02 26.87 -3.91
C LYS A 160 -0.65 25.88 -2.94
N GLU A 161 -1.32 24.87 -3.48
CA GLU A 161 -1.98 23.86 -2.66
C GLU A 161 -0.97 23.01 -1.86
N GLY A 162 -1.38 22.62 -0.66
CA GLY A 162 -0.61 21.71 0.19
C GLY A 162 -0.65 20.26 -0.29
N TRP A 163 -0.03 19.39 0.49
CA TRP A 163 -0.08 17.95 0.30
C TRP A 163 -1.51 17.40 0.50
N LYS A 164 -1.96 16.56 -0.43
CA LYS A 164 -3.28 15.91 -0.39
C LYS A 164 -3.10 14.39 -0.44
N ARG A 165 -4.06 13.64 0.12
CA ARG A 165 -4.09 12.18 0.00
C ARG A 165 -4.57 11.79 -1.39
N ILE A 166 -4.00 10.73 -1.98
CA ILE A 166 -4.48 10.19 -3.25
C ILE A 166 -5.97 9.81 -3.14
N PRO A 167 -6.81 10.20 -4.12
CA PRO A 167 -8.21 9.80 -4.15
C PRO A 167 -8.34 8.29 -4.41
N GLY A 168 -9.48 7.70 -4.00
CA GLY A 168 -9.72 6.27 -4.22
C GLY A 168 -9.07 5.34 -3.20
N LYS A 169 -9.09 4.03 -3.51
CA LYS A 169 -8.57 2.97 -2.64
C LYS A 169 -7.14 2.63 -3.06
N VAL A 170 -6.26 2.40 -2.08
CA VAL A 170 -4.92 1.87 -2.32
C VAL A 170 -5.02 0.35 -2.22
N ASP A 171 -4.61 -0.33 -3.30
CA ASP A 171 -4.48 -1.78 -3.29
C ASP A 171 -3.08 -2.16 -2.81
N PHE A 172 -2.97 -3.29 -2.13
CA PHE A 172 -1.68 -3.78 -1.65
C PHE A 172 -1.62 -5.30 -1.73
N LYS A 173 -0.43 -5.81 -2.02
CA LYS A 173 -0.16 -7.25 -2.09
C LYS A 173 1.15 -7.58 -1.37
N CYS A 174 1.19 -8.73 -0.73
CA CYS A 174 2.40 -9.32 -0.19
C CYS A 174 2.71 -10.56 -1.01
N SER A 175 3.83 -10.55 -1.75
CA SER A 175 4.30 -11.74 -2.46
C SER A 175 4.90 -12.75 -1.49
N SER A 176 4.94 -14.03 -1.89
CA SER A 176 5.63 -15.12 -1.17
C SER A 176 7.06 -14.76 -0.80
N ASP A 177 7.75 -14.10 -1.71
CA ASP A 177 9.17 -13.74 -1.63
C ASP A 177 9.43 -12.58 -0.66
N GLY A 178 8.38 -12.08 -0.01
CA GLY A 178 8.42 -11.02 0.97
C GLY A 178 8.43 -9.60 0.44
N ASN A 179 8.36 -9.43 -0.87
CA ASN A 179 8.09 -8.15 -1.50
C ASN A 179 6.67 -7.67 -1.18
N PHE A 180 6.57 -6.47 -0.64
CA PHE A 180 5.30 -5.76 -0.47
C PHE A 180 5.16 -4.74 -1.61
N THR A 181 3.97 -4.68 -2.21
CA THR A 181 3.66 -3.75 -3.29
C THR A 181 2.38 -3.01 -2.94
N ILE A 182 2.38 -1.69 -3.15
CA ILE A 182 1.16 -0.88 -3.13
C ILE A 182 0.87 -0.36 -4.53
N SER A 183 -0.40 -0.24 -4.86
CA SER A 183 -0.91 0.22 -6.15
C SER A 183 -1.95 1.31 -5.91
N PHE A 184 -1.80 2.45 -6.59
CA PHE A 184 -2.70 3.59 -6.49
C PHE A 184 -2.70 4.45 -7.76
#